data_AF-A0A0B0N7S2-F1
#
_entry.id   AF-A0A0B0N7S2-F1
#
_cell.length_a   1.000
_cell.length_b   1.000
_cell.length_c   1.000
_cell.angle_alpha   90.00
_cell.angle_beta   90.00
_cell.angle_gamma   90.00
#
_symmetry.space_group_name_H-M   'P 1'
#
loop_
_entity.id
_entity.type
_entity.pdbx_description
1 polymer ?
#
loop_
_entity_poly.entity_id
_entity_poly.type
_entity_poly.pdbx_seq_one_letter_code
_entity_poly.pdbx_strand_id
1 'polypeptide(L)'
;MLRYQWEDVARFWNSKKREELSSSKKFGHLQLFDITHRKKDGSPMTTEAVEIMEKLKDKRAEYEATTSSDSSFNLGNIDNQIIIEVLGPERYGRAQAEVQRLRDQMA
;
A
#
# COMPACT_ATOMS: atom_id res chain seq x y z
N MET A 1 -5.94 26.68 -3.89
CA MET A 1 -6.96 25.70 -4.37
C MET A 1 -6.67 24.35 -3.72
N LEU A 2 -7.30 24.00 -2.59
CA LEU A 2 -6.92 22.77 -1.85
C LEU A 2 -8.08 21.98 -1.23
N ARG A 3 -9.29 22.56 -1.12
CA ARG A 3 -10.43 21.86 -0.47
C ARG A 3 -11.05 20.75 -1.35
N TYR A 4 -11.14 20.99 -2.65
CA TYR A 4 -11.72 20.03 -3.61
C TYR A 4 -10.89 18.76 -3.82
N GLN A 5 -9.58 18.77 -3.53
CA GLN A 5 -8.75 17.58 -3.72
C GLN A 5 -8.96 16.52 -2.64
N TRP A 6 -9.07 16.92 -1.38
CA TRP A 6 -9.24 15.99 -0.25
C TRP A 6 -10.62 15.33 -0.22
N GLU A 7 -11.69 16.05 -0.57
CA GLU A 7 -13.05 15.47 -0.63
C GLU A 7 -13.17 14.36 -1.68
N ASP A 8 -12.51 14.53 -2.82
CA ASP A 8 -12.48 13.50 -3.88
C ASP A 8 -11.60 12.32 -3.50
N VAL A 9 -10.46 12.55 -2.83
CA VAL A 9 -9.62 11.46 -2.28
C VAL A 9 -10.41 10.65 -1.24
N ALA A 10 -11.14 11.33 -0.35
CA ALA A 10 -12.00 10.69 0.63
C ALA A 10 -13.17 9.92 -0.04
N ARG A 11 -13.78 10.47 -1.10
CA ARG A 11 -14.82 9.78 -1.88
C ARG A 11 -14.28 8.54 -2.59
N PHE A 12 -13.12 8.66 -3.23
CA PHE A 12 -12.45 7.54 -3.89
C PHE A 12 -12.11 6.43 -2.89
N TRP A 13 -11.55 6.80 -1.72
CA TRP A 13 -11.23 5.84 -0.66
C TRP A 13 -12.47 5.14 -0.11
N ASN A 14 -13.56 5.88 0.13
CA ASN A 14 -14.84 5.28 0.55
C ASN A 14 -15.42 4.34 -0.51
N SER A 15 -15.23 4.63 -1.81
CA SER A 15 -15.64 3.74 -2.90
C SER A 15 -14.83 2.45 -2.89
N LYS A 16 -13.50 2.53 -2.75
CA LYS A 16 -12.62 1.36 -2.67
C LYS A 16 -12.87 0.51 -1.44
N LYS A 17 -13.11 1.14 -0.29
CA LYS A 17 -13.48 0.44 0.95
C LYS A 17 -14.82 -0.30 0.81
N ARG A 18 -15.79 0.29 0.10
CA ARG A 18 -17.07 -0.37 -0.22
C ARG A 18 -16.86 -1.57 -1.14
N GLU A 19 -15.99 -1.46 -2.13
CA GLU A 19 -15.61 -2.56 -3.03
C GLU A 19 -14.94 -3.72 -2.26
N GLU A 20 -14.04 -3.42 -1.33
CA GLU A 20 -13.39 -4.39 -0.43
C GLU A 20 -14.43 -5.15 0.43
N LEU A 21 -15.36 -4.41 1.04
CA LEU A 21 -16.45 -5.00 1.84
C LEU A 21 -17.39 -5.88 1.00
N SER A 22 -17.65 -5.48 -0.25
CA SER A 22 -18.53 -6.24 -1.16
C SER A 22 -17.85 -7.47 -1.77
N SER A 23 -16.54 -7.43 -1.95
CA SER A 23 -15.77 -8.52 -2.59
C SER A 23 -15.27 -9.56 -1.60
N SER A 24 -15.46 -9.35 -0.28
CA SER A 24 -14.84 -10.15 0.80
C SER A 24 -13.32 -10.32 0.64
N LYS A 25 -12.69 -9.51 -0.23
CA LYS A 25 -11.30 -9.57 -0.63
C LYS A 25 -10.61 -8.40 0.01
N LYS A 26 -9.81 -8.66 1.05
CA LYS A 26 -9.00 -7.61 1.69
C LYS A 26 -8.07 -6.98 0.66
N PHE A 27 -8.05 -5.65 0.61
CA PHE A 27 -7.11 -4.91 -0.22
C PHE A 27 -5.71 -5.14 0.35
N GLY A 28 -4.78 -5.57 -0.51
CA GLY A 28 -3.39 -5.75 -0.14
C GLY A 28 -2.72 -4.41 0.20
N HIS A 29 -1.69 -4.42 1.05
CA HIS A 29 -0.95 -3.19 1.38
C HIS A 29 -0.25 -2.59 0.15
N LEU A 30 0.15 -3.43 -0.81
CA LEU A 30 0.67 -2.97 -2.11
C LEU A 30 -0.38 -2.19 -2.91
N GLN A 31 -1.64 -2.64 -2.83
CA GLN A 31 -2.76 -2.03 -3.53
C GLN A 31 -3.13 -0.67 -2.88
N LEU A 32 -3.00 -0.56 -1.56
CA LEU A 32 -3.13 0.71 -0.84
C LEU A 32 -1.99 1.68 -1.17
N PHE A 33 -0.76 1.18 -1.34
CA PHE A 33 0.39 1.97 -1.77
C PHE A 33 0.14 2.58 -3.16
N ASP A 34 -0.33 1.78 -4.11
CA ASP A 34 -0.65 2.21 -5.48
C ASP A 34 -1.73 3.32 -5.50
N ILE A 35 -2.76 3.21 -4.64
CA ILE A 35 -3.82 4.22 -4.51
C ILE A 35 -3.30 5.54 -3.93
N THR A 36 -2.46 5.47 -2.90
CA THR A 36 -1.98 6.64 -2.16
C THR A 36 -0.89 7.42 -2.92
N HIS A 37 -0.18 6.76 -3.85
CA HIS A 37 0.90 7.37 -4.63
C HIS A 37 0.50 7.71 -6.07
N ARG A 38 -0.79 7.57 -6.41
CA ARG A 38 -1.36 7.99 -7.70
C ARG A 38 -2.29 9.20 -7.54
N LYS A 39 -2.27 10.04 -8.57
CA LYS A 39 -3.21 11.13 -8.78
C LYS A 39 -4.56 10.58 -9.27
N LYS A 40 -5.59 11.44 -9.28
CA LYS A 40 -6.95 11.06 -9.71
C LYS A 40 -7.06 10.62 -11.17
N ASP A 41 -6.17 11.12 -12.02
CA ASP A 41 -6.06 10.74 -13.43
C ASP A 41 -5.34 9.39 -13.61
N GLY A 42 -4.95 8.72 -12.52
CA GLY A 42 -4.23 7.45 -12.52
C GLY A 42 -2.73 7.61 -12.70
N SER A 43 -2.24 8.83 -12.94
CA SER A 43 -0.81 9.12 -13.09
C SER A 43 -0.09 9.01 -11.75
N PRO A 44 1.16 8.51 -11.73
CA PRO A 44 2.00 8.49 -10.54
C PRO A 44 2.30 9.93 -10.07
N MET A 45 2.39 10.11 -8.76
CA MET A 45 2.52 11.44 -8.18
C MET A 45 3.93 12.02 -8.36
N THR A 46 4.96 11.17 -8.35
CA THR A 46 6.37 11.51 -8.55
C THR A 46 7.05 10.41 -9.37
N THR A 47 8.22 10.70 -9.94
CA THR A 47 9.06 9.69 -10.63
C THR A 47 9.63 8.65 -9.67
N GLU A 48 9.95 9.02 -8.43
CA GLU A 48 10.34 8.08 -7.37
C GLU A 48 9.22 7.08 -7.07
N ALA A 49 7.95 7.54 -7.03
CA ALA A 49 6.82 6.65 -6.85
C ALA A 49 6.69 5.62 -7.99
N VAL A 50 6.96 6.03 -9.24
CA VAL A 50 6.98 5.10 -10.39
C VAL A 50 7.97 3.99 -10.18
N GLU A 51 9.21 4.34 -9.85
CA GLU A 51 10.30 3.37 -9.66
C GLU A 51 9.99 2.41 -8.51
N ILE A 52 9.43 2.91 -7.40
CA ILE A 52 9.02 2.07 -6.27
C ILE A 52 7.88 1.14 -6.66
N MET A 53 6.85 1.64 -7.35
CA MET A 53 5.70 0.83 -7.78
C MET A 53 6.11 -0.29 -8.75
N GLU A 54 7.05 -0.01 -9.65
CA GLU A 54 7.64 -1.00 -10.55
C GLU A 54 8.37 -2.10 -9.78
N LYS A 55 9.26 -1.72 -8.84
CA LYS A 55 9.98 -2.67 -7.98
C LYS A 55 9.05 -3.54 -7.13
N LEU A 56 7.99 -2.94 -6.57
CA LEU A 56 6.99 -3.68 -5.79
C LEU A 56 6.24 -4.69 -6.65
N LYS A 57 5.93 -4.34 -7.90
CA LYS A 57 5.23 -5.23 -8.84
C LYS A 57 6.11 -6.40 -9.28
N ASP A 58 7.38 -6.13 -9.57
CA ASP A 58 8.36 -7.16 -9.96
C ASP A 58 8.60 -8.15 -8.82
N LYS A 59 8.78 -7.67 -7.58
CA LYS A 59 8.92 -8.53 -6.40
C LYS A 59 7.67 -9.33 -6.10
N ARG A 60 6.49 -8.75 -6.27
CA ARG A 60 5.24 -9.51 -6.15
C ARG A 60 5.18 -10.66 -7.16
N ALA A 61 5.60 -10.43 -8.42
CA ALA A 61 5.62 -11.47 -9.44
C ALA A 61 6.65 -12.58 -9.11
N GLU A 62 7.81 -12.22 -8.59
CA GLU A 62 8.85 -13.16 -8.12
C GLU A 62 8.34 -14.05 -6.97
N TYR A 63 7.67 -13.45 -5.98
CA TYR A 63 7.04 -14.19 -4.89
C TYR A 63 5.85 -15.05 -5.37
N GLU A 64 4.99 -14.54 -6.26
CA GLU A 64 3.85 -15.32 -6.78
C GLU A 64 4.32 -16.53 -7.61
N ALA A 65 5.42 -16.39 -8.36
CA ALA A 65 6.03 -17.49 -9.10
C ALA A 65 6.65 -18.57 -8.19
N THR A 66 7.23 -18.18 -7.06
CA THR A 66 7.87 -19.10 -6.10
C THR A 66 6.88 -19.74 -5.13
N THR A 67 5.79 -19.03 -4.79
CA THR A 67 4.81 -19.47 -3.79
C THR A 67 3.58 -20.14 -4.42
N SER A 68 3.66 -20.56 -5.69
CA SER A 68 2.55 -21.13 -6.49
C SER A 68 1.85 -22.37 -5.89
N SER A 69 2.28 -22.91 -4.74
CA SER A 69 1.78 -24.17 -4.19
C SER A 69 1.34 -24.15 -2.72
N ASP A 70 1.47 -23.03 -1.99
CA ASP A 70 1.23 -23.06 -0.53
C ASP A 70 0.10 -22.09 -0.13
N SER A 71 -1.13 -22.61 -0.10
CA SER A 71 -2.39 -21.86 0.00
C SER A 71 -2.69 -21.23 1.37
N SER A 72 -1.70 -21.18 2.27
CA SER A 72 -1.84 -20.64 3.63
C SER A 72 -1.13 -19.31 3.86
N PHE A 73 -0.34 -18.81 2.90
CA PHE A 73 0.32 -17.53 3.06
C PHE A 73 -0.69 -16.39 3.06
N ASN A 74 -0.77 -15.71 4.21
CA ASN A 74 -1.63 -14.54 4.38
C ASN A 74 -1.14 -13.44 3.42
N LEU A 75 -1.95 -13.07 2.42
CA LEU A 75 -1.58 -12.10 1.37
C LEU A 75 -1.02 -10.78 1.96
N GLY A 76 -1.57 -10.34 3.10
CA GLY A 76 -1.08 -9.15 3.80
C GLY A 76 0.32 -9.32 4.41
N ASN A 77 0.72 -10.54 4.75
CA ASN A 77 2.07 -10.86 5.25
C ASN A 77 3.11 -10.82 4.11
N ILE A 78 2.76 -11.32 2.93
CA ILE A 78 3.61 -11.22 1.73
C ILE A 78 3.78 -9.76 1.31
N ASP A 79 2.67 -8.99 1.25
CA ASP A 79 2.74 -7.58 0.90
C ASP A 79 3.62 -6.78 1.88
N ASN A 80 3.50 -7.04 3.19
CA ASN A 80 4.37 -6.43 4.19
C ASN A 80 5.84 -6.75 3.97
N GLN A 81 6.16 -8.01 3.66
CA GLN A 81 7.52 -8.44 3.40
C GLN A 81 8.09 -7.75 2.16
N ILE A 82 7.35 -7.73 1.05
CA ILE A 82 7.74 -7.04 -0.19
C ILE A 82 7.97 -5.55 0.05
N ILE A 83 7.09 -4.90 0.82
CA ILE A 83 7.23 -3.47 1.18
C ILE A 83 8.52 -3.22 1.96
N ILE A 84 8.83 -4.07 2.96
CA ILE A 84 10.05 -3.94 3.77
C ILE A 84 11.30 -4.15 2.92
N GLU A 85 11.29 -5.12 2.02
CA GLU A 85 12.44 -5.42 1.13
C GLU A 85 12.68 -4.32 0.10
N VAL A 86 11.62 -3.75 -0.49
CA VAL A 86 11.73 -2.71 -1.53
C VAL A 86 12.01 -1.33 -0.95
N LEU A 87 11.31 -0.94 0.12
CA LEU A 87 11.50 0.39 0.75
C LEU A 87 12.67 0.41 1.75
N GLY A 88 13.17 -0.75 2.12
CA GLY A 88 14.20 -0.94 3.13
C GLY A 88 13.66 -0.85 4.57
N PRO A 89 14.20 -1.64 5.51
CA PRO A 89 13.78 -1.63 6.91
C PRO A 89 13.98 -0.26 7.59
N GLU A 90 14.90 0.58 7.10
CA GLU A 90 15.20 1.88 7.69
C GLU A 90 14.11 2.94 7.43
N ARG A 91 13.50 2.92 6.23
CA ARG A 91 12.42 3.87 5.89
C ARG A 91 11.08 3.44 6.46
N TYR A 92 10.75 2.14 6.36
CA TYR A 92 9.53 1.59 6.91
C TYR A 92 9.56 1.56 8.46
N GLY A 93 10.69 1.14 9.05
CA GLY A 93 10.88 1.12 10.50
C GLY A 93 10.78 2.51 11.13
N ARG A 94 11.27 3.56 10.44
CA ARG A 94 11.09 4.95 10.88
C ARG A 94 9.62 5.38 10.87
N ALA A 95 8.88 5.05 9.81
CA ALA A 95 7.46 5.38 9.73
C ALA A 95 6.65 4.64 10.82
N GLN A 96 6.97 3.36 11.08
CA GLN A 96 6.34 2.57 12.12
C GLN A 96 6.67 3.08 13.53
N ALA A 97 7.93 3.46 13.78
CA ALA A 97 8.37 4.02 15.05
C ALA A 97 7.66 5.36 15.35
N GLU A 98 7.47 6.22 14.34
CA GLU A 98 6.74 7.48 14.52
C GLU A 98 5.24 7.24 14.79
N VAL A 99 4.62 6.28 14.10
CA VAL A 99 3.23 5.89 14.37
C VAL A 99 3.06 5.34 15.79
N GLN A 100 4.01 4.54 16.28
CA GLN A 100 3.99 4.02 17.65
C GLN A 100 4.19 5.15 18.67
N ARG A 101 5.13 6.06 18.43
CA ARG A 101 5.35 7.24 19.27
C ARG A 101 4.10 8.10 19.41
N LEU A 102 3.37 8.30 18.31
CA LEU A 102 2.11 9.05 18.32
C LEU A 102 0.99 8.32 19.06
N ARG A 103 0.96 6.98 19.04
CA ARG A 103 0.00 6.19 19.83
C ARG A 103 0.27 6.30 21.32
N ASP A 104 1.54 6.22 21.72
CA ASP A 104 1.95 6.28 23.13
C ASP A 104 1.71 7.67 23.74
N GLN A 105 1.62 8.72 22.91
CA GLN A 105 1.24 10.08 23.34
C GLN A 105 -0.27 10.26 23.57
N MET A 106 -1.10 9.36 23.02
CA MET A 106 -2.56 9.42 23.16
C MET A 106 -3.10 8.43 24.22
N ALA A 107 -2.21 7.70 24.90
CA ALA A 107 -2.51 6.81 26.02
C ALA A 107 -2.30 7.52 27.36
#